data_AF-A0AAJ2HDL2-F1
#
_entry.id   AF-A0AAJ2HDL2-F1
#
_cell.length_a   1.000
_cell.length_b   1.000
_cell.length_c   1.000
_cell.angle_alpha   90.00
_cell.angle_beta   90.00
_cell.angle_gamma   90.00
#
_symmetry.space_group_name_H-M   'P 1'
#
loop_
_entity.id
_entity.type
_entity.pdbx_description
1 polymer ?
#
loop_
_entity_poly.entity_id
_entity_poly.type
_entity_poly.pdbx_seq_one_letter_code
_entity_poly.pdbx_strand_id
1 'polypeptide(L)'
;MPNMKKGGIYTTATEARFLWFAHLMDLPLYSGIPRERLLSAANDKARRSGRLAGRSQPDLPCPHMLAEVGQLAQEWSSGRTAEIERLAALRTDAGIKKWLDGLYDEANRGCGLVYELMVDRFSAAVENGIDEIEEEFHEVAFHMARSMGYATPEERLQAHKEYEDEGSCPLTGIDPYCCPCGRHE
;
A
#
# COMPACT_ATOMS: atom_id res chain seq x y z
N MET A 1 -5.26 -13.02 17.18
CA MET A 1 -6.16 -11.91 16.81
C MET A 1 -6.92 -12.31 15.55
N PRO A 2 -8.27 -12.28 15.53
CA PRO A 2 -9.04 -12.77 14.39
C PRO A 2 -8.83 -11.87 13.16
N ASN A 3 -8.59 -12.52 12.02
CA ASN A 3 -8.34 -11.92 10.72
C ASN A 3 -9.62 -11.23 10.20
N MET A 4 -9.76 -9.93 10.46
CA MET A 4 -10.87 -9.12 9.96
C MET A 4 -10.71 -8.91 8.45
N LYS A 5 -11.62 -9.51 7.66
CA LYS A 5 -11.82 -9.23 6.22
C LYS A 5 -11.73 -7.72 5.97
N LYS A 6 -11.09 -7.30 4.87
CA LYS A 6 -10.99 -5.88 4.48
C LYS A 6 -12.41 -5.25 4.49
N GLY A 7 -12.74 -4.52 5.55
CA GLY A 7 -14.07 -3.94 5.72
C GLY A 7 -14.39 -2.92 4.63
N GLY A 8 -15.64 -2.90 4.16
CA GLY A 8 -16.13 -1.90 3.22
C GLY A 8 -16.20 -0.49 3.83
N ILE A 9 -16.63 0.49 3.04
CA ILE A 9 -16.74 1.91 3.44
C ILE A 9 -17.52 2.04 4.76
N TYR A 10 -18.73 1.48 4.82
CA TYR A 10 -19.60 1.56 6.00
C TYR A 10 -19.11 0.71 7.17
N THR A 11 -18.56 -0.48 6.93
CA THR A 11 -17.96 -1.30 8.00
C THR A 11 -16.85 -0.54 8.71
N THR A 12 -15.96 0.10 7.93
CA THR A 12 -14.84 0.87 8.48
C THR A 12 -15.33 2.16 9.17
N ALA A 13 -16.36 2.81 8.64
CA ALA A 13 -17.00 3.96 9.30
C ALA A 13 -17.63 3.57 10.66
N THR A 14 -18.29 2.42 10.71
CA THR A 14 -18.86 1.87 11.94
C THR A 14 -17.80 1.58 12.99
N GLU A 15 -16.70 0.94 12.60
CA GLU A 15 -15.54 0.72 13.48
C GLU A 15 -14.98 2.04 14.03
N ALA A 16 -14.85 3.07 13.19
CA ALA A 16 -14.40 4.39 13.62
C ALA A 16 -15.30 5.00 14.70
N ARG A 17 -16.63 4.95 14.49
CA ARG A 17 -17.62 5.47 15.44
C ARG A 17 -17.60 4.71 16.76
N PHE A 18 -17.45 3.39 16.74
CA PHE A 18 -17.34 2.57 17.94
C PHE A 18 -16.08 2.90 18.76
N LEU A 19 -14.93 3.03 18.09
CA LEU A 19 -13.67 3.38 18.75
C LEU A 19 -13.72 4.80 19.35
N TRP A 20 -14.35 5.74 18.64
CA TRP A 20 -14.61 7.08 19.16
C TRP A 20 -15.50 7.05 20.40
N PHE A 21 -16.57 6.27 20.39
CA PHE A 21 -17.45 6.12 21.55
C PHE A 21 -16.72 5.46 22.73
N ALA A 22 -15.90 4.44 22.47
CA ALA A 22 -15.04 3.81 23.48
C ALA A 22 -14.05 4.81 24.09
N HIS A 23 -13.47 5.69 23.26
CA HIS A 23 -12.61 6.78 23.71
C HIS A 23 -13.37 7.73 24.66
N LEU A 24 -14.66 8.01 24.43
CA LEU A 24 -15.45 8.91 25.28
C LEU A 24 -15.92 8.26 26.59
N MET A 25 -16.37 7.01 26.53
CA MET A 25 -17.17 6.38 27.59
C MET A 25 -16.41 5.41 28.49
N ASP A 26 -15.10 5.24 28.30
CA ASP A 26 -14.26 4.29 29.05
C ASP A 26 -14.87 2.88 29.11
N LEU A 27 -15.21 2.36 27.93
CA LEU A 27 -15.95 1.10 27.83
C LEU A 27 -15.14 -0.08 28.40
N PRO A 28 -15.75 -0.98 29.21
CA PRO A 28 -15.04 -2.12 29.82
C PRO A 28 -14.35 -3.05 28.82
N LEU A 29 -14.92 -3.20 27.62
CA LEU A 29 -14.34 -4.00 26.54
C LEU A 29 -12.96 -3.49 26.08
N TYR A 30 -12.67 -2.21 26.32
CA TYR A 30 -11.42 -1.55 26.00
C TYR A 30 -10.61 -1.16 27.25
N SER A 31 -10.96 -1.72 28.41
CA SER A 31 -10.23 -1.50 29.65
C SER A 31 -8.76 -1.92 29.47
N GLY A 32 -7.84 -0.98 29.72
CA GLY A 32 -6.40 -1.18 29.51
C GLY A 32 -5.84 -0.66 28.18
N ILE A 33 -6.67 -0.15 27.26
CA ILE A 33 -6.19 0.56 26.07
C ILE A 33 -6.18 2.06 26.36
N PRO A 34 -5.04 2.78 26.17
CA PRO A 34 -4.97 4.22 26.37
C PRO A 34 -5.98 4.96 25.48
N ARG A 35 -6.63 5.99 26.03
CA ARG A 35 -7.68 6.76 25.33
C ARG A 35 -7.17 7.40 24.05
N GLU A 36 -5.91 7.84 24.03
CA GLU A 36 -5.24 8.41 22.87
C GLU A 36 -5.10 7.38 21.74
N ARG A 37 -4.87 6.11 22.11
CA ARG A 37 -4.75 5.01 21.16
C ARG A 37 -6.10 4.68 20.52
N LEU A 38 -7.19 4.74 21.29
CA LEU A 38 -8.56 4.59 20.79
C LEU A 38 -8.93 5.73 19.83
N LEU A 39 -8.59 6.97 20.20
CA LEU A 39 -8.82 8.14 19.35
C LEU A 39 -8.04 8.05 18.03
N SER A 40 -6.75 7.71 18.12
CA SER A 40 -5.90 7.51 16.94
C SER A 40 -6.48 6.44 16.02
N ALA A 41 -6.88 5.28 16.58
CA ALA A 41 -7.50 4.22 15.81
C ALA A 41 -8.85 4.63 15.18
N ALA A 42 -9.66 5.43 15.88
CA ALA A 42 -10.91 5.96 15.34
C ALA A 42 -10.66 6.86 14.12
N ASN A 43 -9.68 7.77 14.22
CA ASN A 43 -9.29 8.67 13.14
C ASN A 43 -8.74 7.88 11.93
N ASP A 44 -7.87 6.90 12.16
CA ASP A 44 -7.32 6.05 11.10
C ASP A 44 -8.42 5.27 10.35
N LYS A 45 -9.43 4.79 11.08
CA LYS A 45 -10.58 4.10 10.49
C LYS A 45 -11.47 5.08 9.69
N ALA A 46 -11.75 6.27 10.22
CA ALA A 46 -12.51 7.29 9.48
C ALA A 46 -11.79 7.68 8.18
N ARG A 47 -10.49 7.96 8.25
CA ARG A 47 -9.64 8.27 7.09
C ARG A 47 -9.59 7.11 6.08
N ARG A 48 -9.49 5.87 6.56
CA ARG A 48 -9.54 4.67 5.69
C ARG A 48 -10.89 4.51 5.00
N SER A 49 -12.00 4.75 5.70
CA SER A 49 -13.34 4.75 5.09
C SER A 49 -13.43 5.83 4.00
N GLY A 50 -12.87 7.01 4.25
CA GLY A 50 -12.73 8.08 3.26
C GLY A 50 -11.96 7.67 2.01
N ARG A 51 -10.78 7.07 2.18
CA ARG A 51 -9.98 6.52 1.07
C ARG A 51 -10.75 5.48 0.25
N LEU A 52 -11.44 4.56 0.90
CA LEU A 52 -12.26 3.55 0.20
C LEU A 52 -13.39 4.20 -0.62
N ALA A 53 -14.03 5.23 -0.08
CA ALA A 53 -15.03 6.01 -0.82
C ALA A 53 -14.40 6.72 -2.01
N GLY A 54 -13.28 7.44 -1.83
CA GLY A 54 -12.57 8.12 -2.91
C GLY A 54 -12.19 7.20 -4.07
N ARG A 55 -11.82 5.95 -3.78
CA ARG A 55 -11.45 4.95 -4.79
C ARG A 55 -12.65 4.34 -5.53
N SER A 56 -13.77 4.08 -4.86
CA SER A 56 -14.84 3.23 -5.43
C SER A 56 -16.16 3.94 -5.67
N GLN A 57 -16.41 5.04 -4.96
CA GLN A 57 -17.64 5.82 -5.01
C GLN A 57 -17.31 7.29 -4.75
N PRO A 58 -16.65 7.98 -5.71
CA PRO A 58 -16.16 9.33 -5.49
C PRO A 58 -17.29 10.26 -5.05
N ASP A 59 -18.50 10.15 -5.60
CA ASP A 59 -19.62 11.04 -5.24
C ASP A 59 -20.32 10.69 -3.91
N LEU A 60 -19.88 9.65 -3.21
CA LEU A 60 -20.49 9.25 -1.94
C LEU A 60 -20.29 10.35 -0.88
N PRO A 61 -21.36 10.85 -0.24
CA PRO A 61 -21.24 11.79 0.86
C PRO A 61 -20.67 11.12 2.12
N CYS A 62 -20.18 11.94 3.07
CA CYS A 62 -19.71 11.44 4.36
C CYS A 62 -20.83 10.62 5.05
N PRO A 63 -20.55 9.37 5.49
CA PRO A 63 -21.52 8.58 6.23
C PRO A 63 -22.05 9.36 7.43
N HIS A 64 -23.38 9.38 7.61
CA HIS A 64 -24.05 10.20 8.63
C HIS A 64 -23.46 10.00 10.04
N MET A 65 -23.14 8.76 10.39
CA MET A 65 -22.53 8.39 11.67
C MET A 65 -21.15 9.01 11.95
N LEU A 66 -20.41 9.39 10.89
CA LEU A 66 -19.16 10.14 10.99
C LEU A 66 -19.43 11.64 10.91
N ALA A 67 -20.39 12.07 10.09
CA ALA A 67 -20.76 13.47 9.89
C ALA A 67 -21.19 14.16 11.20
N GLU A 68 -21.81 13.43 12.14
CA GLU A 68 -22.18 13.92 13.47
C GLU A 68 -20.97 14.20 14.39
N VAL A 69 -19.78 13.70 14.05
CA VAL A 69 -18.55 13.90 14.82
C VAL A 69 -17.58 14.71 13.98
N GLY A 70 -17.48 16.02 14.25
CA GLY A 70 -16.65 16.94 13.46
C GLY A 70 -15.23 16.41 13.16
N GLN A 71 -14.57 15.81 14.15
CA GLN A 71 -13.24 15.23 13.97
C GLN A 71 -13.23 14.03 13.00
N LEU A 72 -14.16 13.07 13.13
CA LEU A 72 -14.21 11.92 12.23
C LEU A 72 -14.66 12.33 10.82
N ALA A 73 -15.57 13.29 10.71
CA ALA A 73 -16.00 13.85 9.43
C ALA A 73 -14.82 14.51 8.69
N GLN A 74 -13.97 15.24 9.41
CA GLN A 74 -12.76 15.85 8.86
C GLN A 74 -11.76 14.79 8.39
N GLU A 75 -11.49 13.76 9.20
CA GLU A 75 -10.58 12.67 8.83
C GLU A 75 -11.07 11.88 7.63
N TRP A 76 -12.37 11.59 7.57
CA TRP A 76 -13.00 10.96 6.42
C TRP A 76 -12.86 11.82 5.16
N SER A 77 -13.17 13.11 5.25
CA SER A 77 -13.11 14.04 4.11
C SER A 77 -11.68 14.22 3.59
N SER A 78 -10.71 14.32 4.50
CA SER A 78 -9.29 14.36 4.19
C SER A 78 -8.84 13.10 3.47
N GLY A 79 -9.18 11.92 4.00
CA GLY A 79 -8.86 10.64 3.37
C GLY A 79 -9.47 10.47 1.99
N ARG A 80 -10.74 10.90 1.80
CA ARG A 80 -11.42 10.84 0.50
C ARG A 80 -10.77 11.76 -0.52
N THR A 81 -10.55 13.02 -0.14
CA THR A 81 -9.97 14.03 -1.04
C THR A 81 -8.57 13.62 -1.48
N ALA A 82 -7.73 13.20 -0.54
CA ALA A 82 -6.38 12.73 -0.83
C ALA A 82 -6.36 11.52 -1.78
N GLU A 83 -7.29 10.57 -1.66
CA GLU A 83 -7.35 9.43 -2.58
C GLU A 83 -7.81 9.85 -3.98
N ILE A 84 -8.79 10.75 -4.08
CA ILE A 84 -9.24 11.29 -5.38
C ILE A 84 -8.09 12.02 -6.08
N GLU A 85 -7.38 12.88 -5.35
CA GLU A 85 -6.21 13.60 -5.87
C GLU A 85 -5.09 12.65 -6.28
N ARG A 86 -4.83 11.61 -5.47
CA ARG A 86 -3.83 10.59 -5.79
C ARG A 86 -4.17 9.86 -7.10
N LEU A 87 -5.42 9.43 -7.27
CA LEU A 87 -5.87 8.76 -8.49
C LEU A 87 -5.85 9.70 -9.70
N ALA A 88 -6.24 10.97 -9.51
CA ALA A 88 -6.13 11.97 -10.56
C ALA A 88 -4.67 12.22 -11.00
N ALA A 89 -3.72 12.17 -10.07
CA ALA A 89 -2.30 12.31 -10.39
C ALA A 89 -1.79 11.14 -11.26
N LEU A 90 -2.32 9.92 -11.09
CA LEU A 90 -1.94 8.75 -11.90
C LEU A 90 -2.37 8.85 -13.37
N ARG A 91 -3.14 9.88 -13.76
CA ARG A 91 -3.46 10.20 -15.15
C ARG A 91 -2.44 11.15 -15.81
N THR A 92 -1.32 11.39 -15.14
CA THR A 92 -0.27 12.31 -15.61
C THR A 92 1.10 11.67 -15.51
N ASP A 93 1.99 11.96 -16.47
CA ASP A 93 3.37 11.48 -16.47
C ASP A 93 4.10 11.78 -15.15
N ALA A 94 3.91 13.00 -14.62
CA ALA A 94 4.53 13.42 -13.37
C ALA A 94 4.03 12.61 -12.17
N GLY A 95 2.73 12.30 -12.13
CA GLY A 95 2.15 11.50 -11.05
C GLY A 95 2.50 10.01 -11.16
N ILE A 96 2.52 9.46 -12.38
CA ILE A 96 3.00 8.08 -12.64
C ILE A 96 4.47 7.96 -12.23
N LYS A 97 5.33 8.91 -12.64
CA LYS A 97 6.72 8.93 -12.24
C LYS A 97 6.86 8.98 -10.70
N LYS A 98 6.12 9.86 -10.04
CA LYS A 98 6.15 9.96 -8.57
C LYS A 98 5.70 8.67 -7.88
N TRP A 99 4.71 7.99 -8.45
CA TRP A 99 4.27 6.67 -7.98
C TRP A 99 5.37 5.63 -8.13
N LEU A 100 6.01 5.55 -9.30
CA LEU A 100 7.15 4.66 -9.56
C LEU A 100 8.35 4.95 -8.64
N ASP A 101 8.72 6.22 -8.46
CA ASP A 101 9.78 6.64 -7.54
C ASP A 101 9.51 6.11 -6.13
N GLY A 102 8.26 6.18 -5.65
CA GLY A 102 7.87 5.65 -4.35
C GLY A 102 7.99 4.12 -4.23
N LEU A 103 7.64 3.38 -5.29
CA LEU A 103 7.83 1.93 -5.33
C LEU A 103 9.31 1.54 -5.34
N TYR A 104 10.11 2.27 -6.10
CA TYR A 104 11.56 2.07 -6.19
C TYR A 104 12.23 2.32 -4.84
N ASP A 105 11.89 3.42 -4.15
CA ASP A 105 12.43 3.75 -2.83
C ASP A 105 12.06 2.71 -1.76
N GLU A 106 10.87 2.14 -1.82
CA GLU A 106 10.47 1.03 -0.93
C GLU A 106 11.25 -0.25 -1.25
N ALA A 107 11.38 -0.62 -2.53
CA ALA A 107 12.15 -1.77 -2.95
C ALA A 107 13.62 -1.67 -2.50
N ASN A 108 14.22 -0.48 -2.66
CA ASN A 108 15.60 -0.21 -2.30
C ASN A 108 15.84 -0.23 -0.78
N ARG A 109 14.91 0.26 0.04
CA ARG A 109 15.06 0.25 1.51
C ARG A 109 15.20 -1.14 2.11
N GLY A 110 14.64 -2.16 1.47
CA GLY A 110 14.64 -3.52 1.98
C GLY A 110 15.61 -4.49 1.30
N CYS A 111 16.30 -4.09 0.23
CA CYS A 111 17.07 -5.03 -0.60
C CYS A 111 18.48 -5.32 -0.09
N GLY A 112 18.95 -4.63 0.96
CA GLY A 112 20.31 -4.82 1.47
C GLY A 112 21.40 -4.47 0.47
N LEU A 113 21.12 -3.53 -0.45
CA LEU A 113 22.00 -3.14 -1.57
C LEU A 113 22.25 -4.23 -2.62
N VAL A 114 21.42 -5.28 -2.65
CA VAL A 114 21.42 -6.28 -3.73
C VAL A 114 20.52 -5.79 -4.85
N TYR A 115 21.09 -5.58 -6.03
CA TYR A 115 20.39 -5.00 -7.18
C TYR A 115 19.29 -5.92 -7.70
N GLU A 116 19.58 -7.21 -7.79
CA GLU A 116 18.69 -8.27 -8.28
C GLU A 116 17.44 -8.37 -7.41
N LEU A 117 17.63 -8.33 -6.09
CA LEU A 117 16.54 -8.33 -5.11
C LEU A 117 15.73 -7.02 -5.16
N MET A 118 16.38 -5.90 -5.46
CA MET A 118 15.69 -4.62 -5.67
C MET A 118 14.80 -4.69 -6.92
N VAL A 119 15.35 -5.15 -8.05
CA VAL A 119 14.62 -5.31 -9.33
C VAL A 119 13.42 -6.23 -9.15
N ASP A 120 13.58 -7.35 -8.47
CA ASP A 120 12.47 -8.27 -8.18
C ASP A 120 11.35 -7.61 -7.40
N ARG A 121 11.70 -6.90 -6.31
CA ARG A 121 10.73 -6.24 -5.45
C ARG A 121 10.05 -5.08 -6.15
N PHE A 122 10.81 -4.25 -6.87
CA PHE A 122 10.29 -3.14 -7.64
C PHE A 122 9.33 -3.65 -8.72
N SER A 123 9.74 -4.67 -9.47
CA SER A 123 8.91 -5.22 -10.56
C SER A 123 7.63 -5.86 -10.04
N ALA A 124 7.71 -6.64 -8.97
CA ALA A 124 6.52 -7.18 -8.31
C ALA A 124 5.61 -6.07 -7.75
N ALA A 125 6.17 -4.97 -7.24
CA ALA A 125 5.38 -3.85 -6.74
C ALA A 125 4.66 -3.09 -7.87
N VAL A 126 5.32 -2.90 -9.02
CA VAL A 126 4.72 -2.31 -10.22
C VAL A 126 3.56 -3.19 -10.70
N GLU A 127 3.78 -4.49 -10.86
CA GLU A 127 2.75 -5.45 -11.30
C GLU A 127 1.54 -5.49 -10.36
N ASN A 128 1.76 -5.48 -9.04
CA ASN A 128 0.67 -5.51 -8.06
C ASN A 128 -0.11 -4.18 -7.98
N GLY A 129 0.49 -3.08 -8.43
CA GLY A 129 -0.09 -1.74 -8.32
C GLY A 129 -0.58 -1.15 -9.64
N ILE A 130 -0.30 -1.80 -10.78
CA ILE A 130 -0.64 -1.28 -12.11
C ILE A 130 -2.15 -1.10 -12.30
N ASP A 131 -2.97 -1.96 -11.67
CA ASP A 131 -4.43 -1.85 -11.67
C ASP A 131 -4.97 -0.58 -10.99
N GLU A 132 -4.12 0.16 -10.25
CA GLU A 132 -4.49 1.48 -9.72
C GLU A 132 -4.37 2.60 -10.76
N ILE A 133 -3.66 2.33 -11.85
CA ILE A 133 -3.52 3.21 -13.01
C ILE A 133 -4.58 2.77 -14.04
N GLU A 134 -5.21 3.74 -14.70
CA GLU A 134 -6.16 3.43 -15.78
C GLU A 134 -5.40 2.80 -16.96
N GLU A 135 -6.02 1.80 -17.60
CA GLU A 135 -5.41 0.96 -18.64
C GLU A 135 -4.75 1.78 -19.77
N GLU A 136 -5.36 2.91 -20.13
CA GLU A 136 -4.86 3.87 -21.13
C GLU A 136 -3.45 4.42 -20.82
N PHE A 137 -3.03 4.42 -19.54
CA PHE A 137 -1.72 4.90 -19.11
C PHE A 137 -0.74 3.76 -18.76
N HIS A 138 -1.14 2.49 -18.89
CA HIS A 138 -0.27 1.35 -18.54
C HIS A 138 1.00 1.32 -19.38
N GLU A 139 0.90 1.55 -20.69
CA GLU A 139 2.07 1.56 -21.58
C GLU A 139 3.10 2.62 -21.15
N VAL A 140 2.64 3.81 -20.78
CA VAL A 140 3.49 4.91 -20.29
C VAL A 140 4.15 4.52 -18.96
N ALA A 141 3.38 3.94 -18.04
CA ALA A 141 3.89 3.49 -16.75
C ALA A 141 4.96 2.40 -16.90
N PHE A 142 4.74 1.38 -17.74
CA PHE A 142 5.73 0.35 -18.00
C PHE A 142 6.96 0.90 -18.72
N HIS A 143 6.80 1.81 -19.68
CA HIS A 143 7.92 2.46 -20.34
C HIS A 143 8.82 3.21 -19.34
N MET A 144 8.22 3.99 -18.43
CA MET A 144 8.96 4.66 -17.35
C MET A 144 9.60 3.66 -16.39
N ALA A 145 8.87 2.63 -15.97
CA ALA A 145 9.37 1.61 -15.06
C ALA A 145 10.58 0.86 -15.64
N ARG A 146 10.57 0.57 -16.95
CA ARG A 146 11.71 -0.05 -17.67
C ARG A 146 13.00 0.78 -17.52
N SER A 147 12.90 2.10 -17.58
CA SER A 147 14.05 2.99 -17.38
C SER A 147 14.61 2.96 -15.94
N MET A 148 13.83 2.45 -14.99
CA MET A 148 14.19 2.29 -13.57
C MET A 148 14.63 0.86 -13.21
N GLY A 149 14.71 -0.04 -14.19
CA GLY A 149 15.12 -1.44 -13.97
C GLY A 149 13.98 -2.44 -13.81
N TYR A 150 12.75 -2.09 -14.20
CA TYR A 150 11.64 -3.05 -14.26
C TYR A 150 11.96 -4.24 -15.19
N ALA A 151 11.65 -5.44 -14.73
CA ALA A 151 11.77 -6.70 -15.46
C ALA A 151 10.45 -7.49 -15.39
N THR A 152 10.03 -8.08 -16.51
CA THR A 152 8.79 -8.87 -16.56
C THR A 152 8.92 -10.14 -15.72
N PRO A 153 7.81 -10.81 -15.37
CA PRO A 153 7.86 -12.09 -14.67
C PRO A 153 8.72 -13.13 -15.38
N GLU A 154 8.66 -13.19 -16.71
CA GLU A 154 9.43 -14.12 -17.52
C GLU A 154 10.93 -13.82 -17.49
N GLU A 155 11.31 -12.54 -17.59
CA GLU A 155 12.71 -12.11 -17.53
C GLU A 155 13.32 -12.39 -16.15
N ARG A 156 12.56 -12.11 -15.08
CA ARG A 156 13.00 -12.39 -13.70
C ARG A 156 13.15 -13.89 -13.46
N LEU A 157 12.18 -14.69 -13.92
CA LEU A 157 12.26 -16.15 -13.83
C LEU A 157 13.45 -16.71 -14.60
N GLN A 158 13.76 -16.15 -15.77
CA GLN A 158 14.92 -16.55 -16.55
C GLN A 158 16.22 -16.21 -15.83
N ALA A 159 16.33 -14.99 -15.28
CA ALA A 159 17.50 -14.59 -14.49
C ALA A 159 17.71 -15.48 -13.26
N HIS A 160 16.65 -15.85 -12.53
CA HIS A 160 16.74 -16.75 -11.38
C HIS A 160 17.28 -18.14 -11.76
N LYS A 161 16.86 -18.68 -12.90
CA LYS A 161 17.36 -19.95 -13.42
C LYS A 161 18.83 -19.86 -13.81
N GLU A 162 19.23 -18.77 -14.45
CA GLU A 162 20.64 -18.54 -14.79
C GLU A 162 21.52 -18.48 -13.53
N TYR A 163 21.05 -17.82 -12.47
CA TYR A 163 21.76 -17.83 -11.19
C TYR A 163 21.87 -19.23 -10.59
N GLU A 164 20.79 -20.02 -10.63
CA GLU A 164 20.81 -21.41 -10.16
C GLU A 164 21.79 -22.27 -10.97
N ASP A 165 21.77 -22.15 -12.30
CA ASP A 165 22.65 -22.90 -13.21
C ASP A 165 24.13 -22.56 -12.97
N GLU A 166 24.43 -21.33 -12.55
CA GLU A 166 25.77 -20.87 -12.17
C GLU A 166 26.16 -21.22 -10.73
N GLY A 167 25.25 -21.83 -9.95
CA GLY A 167 25.48 -22.16 -8.54
C GLY A 167 25.38 -20.96 -7.59
N SER A 168 24.80 -19.86 -8.06
CA SER A 168 24.51 -18.65 -7.28
C SER A 168 23.13 -18.75 -6.60
N CYS A 169 22.90 -17.88 -5.61
CA CYS A 169 21.60 -17.77 -4.96
C CYS A 169 20.53 -17.27 -5.96
N PRO A 170 19.42 -17.99 -6.16
CA PRO A 170 18.37 -17.59 -7.11
C PRO A 170 17.76 -16.22 -6.79
N LEU A 171 17.75 -15.83 -5.51
CA LEU A 171 17.13 -14.59 -5.03
C LEU A 171 18.02 -13.36 -5.15
N THR A 172 19.34 -13.54 -5.25
CA THR A 172 20.31 -12.43 -5.14
C THR A 172 21.40 -12.46 -6.19
N GLY A 173 21.59 -13.57 -6.91
CA GLY A 173 22.73 -13.76 -7.81
C GLY A 173 24.09 -13.83 -7.09
N ILE A 174 24.11 -13.86 -5.76
CA ILE A 174 25.33 -13.91 -4.94
C ILE A 174 25.67 -15.36 -4.59
N ASP A 175 26.95 -15.67 -4.38
CA ASP A 175 27.39 -16.94 -3.80
C ASP A 175 26.47 -17.35 -2.61
N PRO A 176 25.85 -18.55 -2.64
CA PRO A 176 24.92 -19.01 -1.61
C PRO A 176 25.51 -19.02 -0.19
N TYR A 177 26.83 -19.12 -0.05
CA TYR A 177 27.53 -19.07 1.24
C TYR A 177 27.78 -17.64 1.74
N CYS A 178 27.66 -16.64 0.86
CA CYS A 178 27.78 -15.22 1.18
C CYS A 178 26.44 -14.47 1.14
N CYS A 179 25.35 -15.15 0.77
CA CYS A 179 24.05 -14.54 0.60
C CYS A 179 23.49 -13.99 1.93
N PRO A 180 23.07 -12.72 1.99
CA PRO A 180 22.48 -12.12 3.19
C PRO A 180 21.12 -12.73 3.56
N CYS A 181 20.49 -13.49 2.66
CA CYS A 181 19.25 -14.22 2.93
C CYS A 181 19.47 -15.52 3.73
N GLY A 182 20.72 -15.95 3.93
CA GLY A 182 21.08 -17.15 4.67
C GLY A 182 21.67 -18.26 3.79
N ARG A 183 21.90 -19.44 4.38
CA ARG A 183 22.37 -20.62 3.65
C ARG A 183 21.23 -21.22 2.84
N HIS A 184 21.49 -21.44 1.56
CA HIS A 184 20.62 -22.19 0.66
C HIS A 184 21.16 -23.64 0.61
N GLU A 185 20.55 -24.54 1.37
CA GLU A 185 20.85 -26.00 1.43
C GLU A 185 19.72 -26.80 0.75
#